data_AF-A0A0C2BHI7-F1
#
_entry.id   AF-A0A0C2BHI7-F1
#
_cell.length_a   1.000
_cell.length_b   1.000
_cell.length_c   1.000
_cell.angle_alpha   90.00
_cell.angle_beta   90.00
_cell.angle_gamma   90.00
#
_symmetry.space_group_name_H-M   'P 1'
#
loop_
_entity.id
_entity.type
_entity.pdbx_description
1 polymer ?
#
loop_
_entity_poly.entity_id
_entity_poly.type
_entity_poly.pdbx_seq_one_letter_code
_entity_poly.pdbx_strand_id
1 'polypeptide(L)'
;MIASNGLPILEARKKGLKPAEMILVSLIGRINEPNHTVYAQPSKVYDWLWVRGLQVCIYAAPSVDWRAVARSIAFERPSFLGVWDADNRQGANVYLLPHPADIDKPQNQWRWMLDFLPWLPFENKEFAWS
;
A
#
# COMPACT_ATOMS: atom_id res chain seq x y z
N MET A 1 5.71 -5.16 14.69
CA MET A 1 5.48 -3.79 15.19
C MET A 1 4.30 -3.21 14.43
N ILE A 2 3.39 -2.48 15.05
CA ILE A 2 2.31 -1.79 14.34
C ILE A 2 2.80 -0.37 13.99
N ALA A 3 2.57 0.05 12.75
CA ALA A 3 2.89 1.42 12.33
C ALA A 3 2.05 2.44 13.11
N SER A 4 2.56 3.66 13.27
CA SER A 4 1.88 4.69 14.05
C SER A 4 0.51 4.99 13.47
N ASN A 5 -0.49 5.14 14.33
CA ASN A 5 -1.91 5.29 13.95
C ASN A 5 -2.54 4.04 13.28
N GLY A 6 -1.87 2.89 13.24
CA GLY A 6 -2.45 1.62 12.75
C GLY A 6 -3.30 0.87 13.78
N LEU A 7 -3.14 1.15 15.08
CA LEU A 7 -3.85 0.45 16.15
C LEU A 7 -5.39 0.57 16.07
N PRO A 8 -5.99 1.75 15.77
CA PRO A 8 -7.44 1.87 15.62
C PRO A 8 -8.01 0.95 14.53
N ILE A 9 -7.30 0.79 13.41
CA ILE A 9 -7.71 -0.12 12.33
C ILE A 9 -7.68 -1.55 12.85
N LEU A 10 -6.58 -1.97 13.48
CA LEU A 10 -6.46 -3.33 14.01
C LEU A 10 -7.59 -3.67 14.98
N GLU A 11 -7.91 -2.76 15.90
CA GLU A 11 -9.01 -2.95 16.86
C GLU A 11 -10.39 -2.99 16.19
N ALA A 12 -10.62 -2.18 15.15
CA ALA A 12 -11.84 -2.28 14.34
C ALA A 12 -11.93 -3.63 13.61
N ARG A 13 -10.82 -4.12 13.04
CA ARG A 13 -10.75 -5.42 12.35
C ARG A 13 -11.04 -6.58 13.31
N LYS A 14 -10.55 -6.53 14.55
CA LYS A 14 -10.87 -7.53 15.60
C LYS A 14 -12.36 -7.60 15.91
N LYS A 15 -13.10 -6.51 15.72
CA LYS A 15 -14.57 -6.44 15.88
C LYS A 15 -15.34 -6.84 14.62
N GLY A 16 -14.66 -7.31 13.57
CA GLY A 16 -15.27 -7.65 12.28
C GLY A 16 -15.63 -6.44 11.41
N LEU A 17 -15.21 -5.23 11.79
CA LEU A 17 -15.46 -4.02 11.02
C LEU A 17 -14.44 -3.88 9.89
N LYS A 18 -14.86 -3.23 8.81
CA LYS A 18 -14.03 -2.91 7.65
C LYS A 18 -14.13 -1.41 7.36
N PRO A 19 -13.01 -0.65 7.36
CA PRO A 19 -13.02 0.71 6.85
C PRO A 19 -13.64 0.77 5.46
N ALA A 20 -14.59 1.68 5.27
CA ALA A 20 -15.24 1.90 3.98
C ALA A 20 -14.35 2.74 3.05
N GLU A 21 -13.48 3.56 3.63
CA GLU A 21 -12.53 4.40 2.92
C GLU A 21 -11.22 3.66 2.58
N MET A 22 -10.46 4.27 1.67
CA MET A 22 -9.06 3.90 1.44
C MET A 22 -8.21 4.34 2.63
N ILE A 23 -7.33 3.45 3.09
CA ILE A 23 -6.33 3.75 4.12
C ILE A 23 -5.08 4.29 3.46
N LEU A 24 -4.55 5.38 3.99
CA LEU A 24 -3.29 5.95 3.52
C LEU A 24 -2.13 5.45 4.38
N VAL A 25 -1.04 5.04 3.75
CA VAL A 25 0.22 4.70 4.41
C VAL A 25 1.24 5.75 4.02
N SER A 26 1.49 6.72 4.88
CA SER A 26 2.46 7.76 4.61
C SER A 26 3.86 7.36 5.06
N LEU A 27 4.79 7.44 4.11
CA LEU A 27 6.23 7.27 4.33
C LEU A 27 6.97 8.61 4.41
N ILE A 28 6.27 9.71 4.17
CA ILE A 28 6.80 11.09 4.17
C ILE A 28 6.36 11.88 5.40
N GLY A 29 5.75 11.21 6.39
CA GLY A 29 5.26 11.85 7.62
C GLY A 29 3.83 12.35 7.49
N ARG A 30 3.50 13.46 8.16
CA ARG A 30 2.12 13.96 8.21
C ARG A 30 1.67 14.45 6.83
N ILE A 31 0.52 13.97 6.37
CA ILE A 31 -0.18 14.43 5.17
C ILE A 31 -1.51 15.05 5.57
N ASN A 32 -2.03 15.95 4.75
CA ASN A 32 -3.27 16.67 5.03
C ASN A 32 -4.44 16.10 4.23
N GLU A 33 -4.67 14.80 4.42
CA GLU A 33 -5.74 14.05 3.75
C GLU A 33 -6.84 13.71 4.77
N PRO A 34 -8.12 13.68 4.35
CA PRO A 34 -9.23 13.35 5.24
C PRO A 34 -9.23 11.86 5.63
N ASN A 35 -8.66 11.00 4.80
CA ASN A 35 -8.59 9.56 5.01
C ASN A 35 -7.75 9.18 6.23
N HIS A 36 -8.14 8.09 6.90
CA HIS A 36 -7.33 7.54 7.98
C HIS A 36 -5.91 7.20 7.48
N THR A 37 -4.92 7.86 8.08
CA THR A 37 -3.52 7.76 7.69
C THR A 37 -2.69 7.03 8.73
N VAL A 38 -1.96 6.01 8.30
CA VAL A 38 -0.95 5.27 9.05
C VAL A 38 0.44 5.80 8.68
N TYR A 39 1.29 6.04 9.68
CA TYR A 39 2.64 6.56 9.47
C TYR A 39 3.67 5.45 9.67
N ALA A 40 4.47 5.20 8.63
CA ALA A 40 5.50 4.18 8.65
C ALA A 40 6.86 4.76 8.23
N GLN A 41 7.93 4.24 8.83
CA GLN A 41 9.28 4.54 8.40
C GLN A 41 9.74 3.46 7.41
N PRO A 42 10.20 3.83 6.20
CA PRO A 42 10.62 2.86 5.17
C PRO A 42 11.66 1.85 5.64
N SER A 43 12.54 2.25 6.57
CA SER A 43 13.62 1.42 7.12
C SER A 43 13.17 0.45 8.22
N LYS A 44 11.89 0.44 8.60
CA LYS A 44 11.36 -0.41 9.67
C LYS A 44 10.42 -1.49 9.13
N VAL A 45 10.45 -2.63 9.81
CA VAL A 45 9.55 -3.75 9.54
C VAL A 45 8.29 -3.61 10.39
N TYR A 46 7.14 -3.66 9.74
CA TYR A 46 5.82 -3.58 10.37
C TYR A 46 5.00 -4.84 10.08
N ASP A 47 4.03 -5.08 10.96
CA ASP A 47 2.98 -6.07 10.73
C ASP A 47 1.86 -5.40 9.93
N TRP A 48 1.60 -5.95 8.75
CA TRP A 48 0.59 -5.46 7.81
C TRP A 48 -0.62 -6.39 7.71
N LEU A 49 -0.76 -7.43 8.54
CA LEU A 49 -1.88 -8.39 8.45
C LEU A 49 -3.26 -7.71 8.42
N TRP A 50 -3.38 -6.54 9.07
CA TRP A 50 -4.61 -5.76 9.12
C TRP A 50 -5.05 -5.17 7.77
N VAL A 51 -4.14 -5.04 6.79
CA VAL A 51 -4.46 -4.49 5.45
C VAL A 51 -5.27 -5.45 4.59
N ARG A 52 -5.36 -6.73 4.98
CA ARG A 52 -6.01 -7.78 4.20
C ARG A 52 -7.45 -7.39 3.84
N GLY A 53 -7.72 -7.37 2.54
CA GLY A 53 -9.02 -7.00 1.97
C GLY A 53 -9.40 -5.52 2.09
N LEU A 54 -8.48 -4.63 2.50
CA LEU A 54 -8.66 -3.18 2.50
C LEU A 54 -8.11 -2.53 1.23
N GLN A 55 -8.58 -1.32 0.92
CA GLN A 55 -7.94 -0.48 -0.09
C GLN A 55 -6.84 0.33 0.60
N VAL A 56 -5.63 0.30 0.04
CA VAL A 56 -4.46 0.96 0.61
C VAL A 56 -3.75 1.78 -0.46
N CYS A 57 -3.36 3.01 -0.14
CA CYS A 57 -2.46 3.80 -0.96
C CYS A 57 -1.23 4.23 -0.15
N ILE A 58 -0.05 3.97 -0.69
CA ILE A 58 1.22 4.36 -0.09
C ILE A 58 1.60 5.76 -0.59
N TYR A 59 1.70 6.72 0.31
CA TYR A 59 2.23 8.06 0.02
C TYR A 59 3.75 8.04 0.18
N ALA A 60 4.45 8.33 -0.92
CA ALA A 60 5.91 8.37 -0.96
C ALA A 60 6.42 9.59 -1.74
N ALA A 61 7.70 9.90 -1.56
CA ALA A 61 8.44 10.84 -2.38
C ALA A 61 9.50 10.06 -3.20
N PRO A 62 10.04 10.61 -4.30
CA PRO A 62 11.05 9.93 -5.14
C PRO A 62 12.31 9.50 -4.37
N SER A 63 12.63 10.20 -3.28
CA SER A 63 13.79 9.92 -2.41
C SER A 63 13.56 8.79 -1.40
N VAL A 64 12.34 8.26 -1.30
CA VAL A 64 11.94 7.26 -0.32
C VAL A 64 11.90 5.86 -0.95
N ASP A 65 12.61 4.89 -0.37
CA ASP A 65 12.48 3.49 -0.77
C ASP A 65 11.17 2.87 -0.27
N TRP A 66 10.10 3.09 -1.01
CA TRP A 66 8.77 2.58 -0.70
C TRP A 66 8.56 1.13 -1.18
N ARG A 67 9.44 0.58 -2.01
CA ARG A 67 9.23 -0.73 -2.67
C ARG A 67 9.22 -1.89 -1.66
N ALA A 68 10.08 -1.83 -0.65
CA ALA A 68 10.10 -2.82 0.43
C ALA A 68 8.77 -2.82 1.21
N VAL A 69 8.24 -1.64 1.53
CA VAL A 69 6.95 -1.48 2.20
C VAL A 69 5.82 -1.99 1.31
N ALA A 70 5.77 -1.56 0.04
CA ALA A 70 4.77 -2.01 -0.91
C ALA A 70 4.75 -3.53 -1.06
N ARG A 71 5.93 -4.16 -1.13
CA ARG A 71 6.05 -5.62 -1.18
C ARG A 71 5.47 -6.28 0.06
N SER A 72 5.82 -5.77 1.25
CA SER A 72 5.33 -6.32 2.51
C SER A 72 3.80 -6.20 2.65
N ILE A 73 3.21 -5.09 2.20
CA ILE A 73 1.76 -4.88 2.19
C ILE A 73 1.09 -5.79 1.16
N ALA A 74 1.67 -5.91 -0.04
CA ALA A 74 1.08 -6.71 -1.11
C ALA A 74 1.01 -8.22 -0.78
N PHE A 75 1.96 -8.74 -0.01
CA PHE A 75 1.92 -10.12 0.49
C PHE A 75 0.70 -10.40 1.37
N GLU A 76 0.17 -9.39 2.06
CA GLU A 76 -1.01 -9.50 2.91
C GLU A 76 -2.34 -9.42 2.16
N ARG A 77 -2.29 -9.29 0.82
CA ARG A 77 -3.44 -9.32 -0.09
C ARG A 77 -4.51 -8.26 0.26
N PRO A 78 -4.17 -6.96 0.18
CA PRO A 78 -5.18 -5.90 0.19
C PRO A 78 -6.14 -6.08 -1.01
N SER A 79 -7.34 -5.51 -0.94
CA SER A 79 -8.27 -5.52 -2.08
C SER A 79 -7.83 -4.55 -3.19
N PHE A 80 -7.06 -3.53 -2.83
CA PHE A 80 -6.42 -2.59 -3.74
C PHE A 80 -5.12 -2.10 -3.10
N LEU A 81 -4.06 -1.99 -3.89
CA LEU A 81 -2.81 -1.36 -3.48
C LEU A 81 -2.37 -0.36 -4.54
N GLY A 82 -2.27 0.91 -4.15
CA GLY A 82 -1.68 1.97 -4.94
C GLY A 82 -0.41 2.53 -4.29
N VAL A 83 0.40 3.20 -5.10
CA VAL A 83 1.42 4.12 -4.63
C VAL A 83 1.14 5.49 -5.23
N TRP A 84 1.32 6.53 -4.44
CA TRP A 84 1.20 7.94 -4.82
C TRP A 84 2.54 8.64 -4.56
N ASP A 85 3.13 9.15 -5.63
CA ASP A 85 4.25 10.08 -5.58
C ASP A 85 3.73 11.48 -5.30
N ALA A 86 3.90 11.94 -4.06
CA ALA A 86 3.38 13.22 -3.59
C ALA A 86 4.04 14.42 -4.29
N ASP A 87 5.30 14.30 -4.70
CA ASP A 87 6.06 15.40 -5.31
C ASP A 87 5.69 15.54 -6.79
N ASN A 88 5.64 14.41 -7.50
CA ASN A 88 5.33 14.41 -8.95
C ASN A 88 3.82 14.38 -9.24
N ARG A 89 2.98 14.14 -8.22
CA ARG A 89 1.53 13.96 -8.34
C ARG A 89 1.15 12.89 -9.35
N GLN A 90 1.79 11.73 -9.21
CA GLN A 90 1.56 10.58 -10.06
C GLN A 90 1.37 9.34 -9.19
N GLY A 91 0.40 8.50 -9.56
CA GLY A 91 0.18 7.23 -8.90
C GLY A 91 0.27 6.06 -9.85
N ALA A 92 0.32 4.88 -9.24
CA ALA A 92 0.29 3.61 -9.94
C ALA A 92 -0.40 2.55 -9.08
N ASN A 93 -1.10 1.62 -9.74
CA ASN A 93 -1.53 0.39 -9.11
C ASN A 93 -0.31 -0.52 -8.92
N VAL A 94 -0.26 -1.20 -7.78
CA VAL A 94 0.81 -2.10 -7.39
C VAL A 94 0.28 -3.53 -7.38
N TYR A 95 0.88 -4.40 -8.18
CA TYR A 95 0.53 -5.81 -8.25
C TYR A 95 1.68 -6.68 -7.74
N LEU A 96 1.34 -7.72 -6.96
CA LEU A 96 2.28 -8.78 -6.58
C LEU A 96 2.01 -10.02 -7.42
N LEU A 97 2.88 -10.24 -8.40
CA LEU A 97 2.74 -11.29 -9.40
C LEU A 97 3.87 -12.31 -9.25
N PRO A 98 3.63 -13.59 -9.61
CA PRO A 98 4.72 -14.52 -9.79
C PRO A 98 5.60 -14.10 -10.96
N HIS A 99 6.89 -14.37 -10.86
CA HIS A 99 7.80 -14.26 -11.97
C HIS A 99 7.33 -15.20 -13.10
N PRO A 100 7.23 -14.75 -14.37
CA PRO A 100 6.66 -15.56 -15.45
C PRO A 100 7.32 -16.94 -15.61
N ALA A 101 8.64 -17.01 -15.46
CA ALA A 101 9.41 -18.26 -15.52
C ALA A 101 9.12 -19.28 -14.39
N ASP A 102 8.31 -18.93 -13.40
CA ASP A 102 7.97 -19.80 -12.28
C ASP A 102 6.51 -20.29 -12.33
N ILE A 103 5.70 -19.87 -13.31
CA ILE A 103 4.26 -20.16 -13.36
C ILE A 103 3.93 -21.66 -13.40
N ASP A 104 4.81 -22.46 -14.00
CA ASP A 104 4.66 -23.93 -14.08
C ASP A 104 5.16 -24.67 -12.83
N LYS A 105 5.76 -23.96 -11.87
CA LYS A 105 6.30 -24.55 -10.62
C LYS A 105 5.23 -24.55 -9.53
N PRO A 106 5.39 -25.36 -8.47
CA PRO A 106 4.58 -25.22 -7.25
C PRO A 106 4.68 -23.81 -6.66
N GLN A 107 3.57 -23.29 -6.14
CA GLN A 107 3.46 -21.88 -5.67
C GLN A 107 4.49 -21.51 -4.58
N ASN A 108 4.87 -22.46 -3.74
CA ASN A 108 5.89 -22.26 -2.70
C ASN A 108 7.31 -22.05 -3.26
N GLN A 109 7.53 -22.28 -4.56
CA GLN A 109 8.78 -22.03 -5.27
C GLN A 109 8.74 -20.76 -6.14
N TRP A 110 7.61 -20.04 -6.16
CA TRP A 110 7.47 -18.85 -6.98
C TRP A 110 8.32 -17.70 -6.43
N ARG A 111 9.09 -17.07 -7.30
CA ARG A 111 9.66 -15.75 -7.01
C ARG A 111 8.59 -14.71 -7.27
N TRP A 112 8.27 -13.92 -6.24
CA TRP A 112 7.30 -12.85 -6.34
C TRP A 112 7.96 -11.54 -6.75
N MET A 113 7.36 -10.84 -7.71
CA MET A 113 7.79 -9.52 -8.16
C MET A 113 6.66 -8.50 -8.01
N LEU A 114 7.05 -7.24 -7.82
CA LEU A 114 6.12 -6.13 -7.93
C LEU A 114 6.04 -5.68 -9.39
N ASP A 115 4.83 -5.45 -9.85
CA ASP A 115 4.54 -4.80 -11.13
C ASP A 115 3.71 -3.54 -10.89
N PHE A 116 3.84 -2.56 -11.79
CA PHE A 116 3.28 -1.23 -11.63
C PHE A 116 2.52 -0.82 -12.88
N LEU A 117 1.24 -0.49 -12.71
CA LEU A 117 0.43 0.09 -13.77
C LEU A 117 0.21 1.58 -13.45
N PRO A 118 0.89 2.50 -14.16
CA PRO A 118 0.69 3.93 -13.96
C PRO A 118 -0.77 4.31 -14.13
N TRP A 119 -1.25 5.19 -13.27
CA TRP A 119 -2.58 5.77 -13.37
C TRP A 119 -2.68 6.68 -14.59
N LEU A 120 -3.85 6.68 -15.21
CA LEU A 120 -4.20 7.56 -16.30
C LEU A 120 -4.22 9.03 -15.81
N PRO A 121 -4.03 10.01 -16.71
CA PRO A 121 -4.00 11.41 -16.31
C PRO A 121 -5.24 11.90 -15.55
N PHE A 122 -6.43 11.32 -15.80
CA PHE A 122 -7.64 11.70 -15.06
C PHE A 122 -7.66 11.09 -13.65
N GLU A 123 -7.20 9.86 -13.46
CA GLU A 123 -7.11 9.21 -12.15
C GLU A 123 -6.15 9.99 -11.23
N ASN A 124 -5.00 10.42 -11.76
CA ASN A 124 -4.06 11.29 -11.03
C ASN A 124 -4.71 12.63 -10.62
N LYS A 125 -5.56 13.20 -11.49
CA LYS A 125 -6.30 14.43 -11.19
C LYS A 125 -7.46 14.20 -10.22
N GLU A 126 -8.08 13.04 -10.20
CA GLU A 126 -9.12 12.78 -9.20
C GLU A 126 -8.49 12.57 -7.83
N PHE A 127 -7.37 11.86 -7.76
CA PHE A 127 -6.67 11.59 -6.51
C PHE A 127 -5.97 12.82 -5.91
N ALA A 128 -5.37 13.69 -6.73
CA ALA A 128 -4.68 14.89 -6.22
C ALA A 128 -5.63 15.98 -5.67
N TRP A 129 -6.93 15.84 -5.89
CA TRP A 129 -7.95 16.83 -5.55
C TRP A 129 -9.11 16.24 -4.72
N SER A 130 -8.96 14.99 -4.25
CA SER A 130 -9.91 14.30 -3.37
C SER A 130 -9.79 14.71 -1.91
#